data_AF-V4ANY1-F1
#
_entry.id   AF-V4ANY1-F1
#
_cell.length_a   1.000
_cell.length_b   1.000
_cell.length_c   1.000
_cell.angle_alpha   90.00
_cell.angle_beta   90.00
_cell.angle_gamma   90.00
#
_symmetry.space_group_name_H-M   'P 1'
#
loop_
_entity.id
_entity.type
_entity.pdbx_description
1 polymer ?
#
loop_
_entity_poly.entity_id
_entity_poly.type
_entity_poly.pdbx_seq_one_letter_code
_entity_poly.pdbx_strand_id
1 'polypeptide(L)'
;SNQILSTEEIFNQIESTDEIFNQILTTDEISNQILSTEEIFNQIVITDEISNQILSTEEIFNQIVTTDEISNQIVTTDEISNQILSTEEISNQTVTTDEIFNQIVTTDEIFNQRVTTDEIFNQILSTDEIFNQIVTTDEISNQIVTTDEIFNQIVTTDEISNQI
;
A
#
# COMPACT_ATOMS: atom_id res chain seq x y z
N SER A 1 -1.93 3.69 -22.13
CA SER A 1 -1.27 5.00 -22.46
C SER A 1 -0.26 5.34 -21.36
N ASN A 2 0.80 6.11 -21.62
CA ASN A 2 1.71 6.56 -20.55
C ASN A 2 1.42 8.02 -20.22
N GLN A 3 1.09 8.32 -18.96
CA GLN A 3 0.75 9.68 -18.53
C GLN A 3 1.64 10.12 -17.36
N ILE A 4 2.16 11.35 -17.45
CA ILE A 4 2.86 12.02 -16.35
C ILE A 4 2.02 13.23 -15.98
N LEU A 5 1.61 13.34 -14.71
CA LEU A 5 0.95 14.53 -14.18
C LEU A 5 1.82 15.11 -13.06
N SER A 6 1.96 16.43 -13.07
CA SER A 6 2.66 17.19 -12.02
C SER A 6 1.88 18.48 -11.73
N THR A 7 1.66 18.77 -10.45
CA THR A 7 0.92 19.95 -9.98
C THR A 7 1.48 20.47 -8.65
N GLU A 8 1.49 21.79 -8.50
CA GLU A 8 1.91 22.55 -7.32
C GLU A 8 0.67 23.37 -6.89
N GLU A 9 -0.26 22.73 -6.13
CA GLU A 9 -1.38 23.30 -5.34
C GLU A 9 -2.43 22.20 -4.94
N ILE A 10 -3.30 22.48 -3.95
CA ILE A 10 -4.39 21.57 -3.49
C ILE A 10 -5.21 20.98 -4.65
N PHE A 11 -5.22 19.65 -4.80
CA PHE A 11 -5.96 18.96 -5.87
C PHE A 11 -6.74 17.73 -5.39
N ASN A 12 -7.91 17.51 -6.01
CA ASN A 12 -8.73 16.31 -5.83
C ASN A 12 -8.89 15.59 -7.17
N GLN A 13 -8.47 14.32 -7.25
CA GLN A 13 -8.57 13.51 -8.46
C GLN A 13 -9.48 12.31 -8.23
N ILE A 14 -10.35 12.05 -9.19
CA ILE A 14 -11.07 10.77 -9.31
C ILE A 14 -10.87 10.27 -10.74
N GLU A 15 -10.27 9.09 -10.89
CA GLU A 15 -9.99 8.49 -12.18
C GLU A 15 -10.46 7.03 -12.19
N SER A 16 -10.98 6.58 -13.33
CA SER A 16 -11.41 5.19 -13.54
C SER A 16 -11.12 4.77 -14.97
N THR A 17 -10.49 3.60 -15.14
CA THR A 17 -10.00 3.11 -16.44
C THR A 17 -10.09 1.59 -16.55
N ASP A 18 -10.41 1.10 -17.75
CA ASP A 18 -10.59 -0.34 -18.06
C ASP A 18 -9.52 -0.84 -19.09
N GLU A 19 -8.24 -0.42 -18.98
CA GLU A 19 -7.18 -0.76 -19.96
C GLU A 19 -5.76 -0.81 -19.34
N ILE A 20 -4.80 -1.48 -20.00
CA ILE A 20 -3.36 -1.41 -19.65
C ILE A 20 -2.82 0.04 -19.62
N PHE A 21 -2.41 0.48 -18.43
CA PHE A 21 -2.04 1.87 -18.17
C PHE A 21 -0.76 1.99 -17.33
N ASN A 22 0.07 3.00 -17.62
CA ASN A 22 1.21 3.36 -16.76
C ASN A 22 1.13 4.84 -16.41
N GLN A 23 1.24 5.16 -15.12
CA GLN A 23 1.12 6.51 -14.62
C GLN A 23 2.27 6.87 -13.68
N ILE A 24 2.79 8.09 -13.83
CA ILE A 24 3.65 8.72 -12.84
C ILE A 24 2.96 9.98 -12.36
N LEU A 25 2.74 10.06 -11.06
CA LEU A 25 2.15 11.20 -10.37
C LEU A 25 3.19 11.82 -9.44
N THR A 26 3.37 13.13 -9.53
CA THR A 26 4.21 13.89 -8.60
C THR A 26 3.45 15.13 -8.13
N THR A 27 3.29 15.32 -6.83
CA THR A 27 2.56 16.46 -6.26
C THR A 27 3.28 17.00 -5.02
N ASP A 28 3.32 18.33 -4.89
CA ASP A 28 4.07 19.00 -3.82
C ASP A 28 3.15 19.77 -2.83
N GLU A 29 1.87 19.38 -2.66
CA GLU A 29 0.91 19.97 -1.69
C GLU A 29 -0.26 19.01 -1.33
N ILE A 30 -1.17 19.43 -0.42
CA ILE A 30 -2.34 18.65 0.06
C ILE A 30 -3.16 18.02 -1.07
N SER A 31 -3.26 16.68 -1.08
CA SER A 31 -3.97 15.94 -2.14
C SER A 31 -5.00 14.94 -1.62
N ASN A 32 -6.11 14.77 -2.35
CA ASN A 32 -6.97 13.59 -2.21
C ASN A 32 -7.16 12.90 -3.55
N GLN A 33 -6.86 11.61 -3.60
CA GLN A 33 -6.91 10.83 -4.83
C GLN A 33 -7.76 9.57 -4.62
N ILE A 34 -8.65 9.33 -5.58
CA ILE A 34 -9.39 8.08 -5.71
C ILE A 34 -9.13 7.52 -7.11
N LEU A 35 -8.57 6.32 -7.18
CA LEU A 35 -8.32 5.64 -8.43
C LEU A 35 -8.97 4.26 -8.41
N SER A 36 -9.67 3.91 -9.49
CA SER A 36 -10.29 2.60 -9.69
C SER A 36 -9.91 2.04 -11.04
N THR A 37 -9.24 0.89 -11.11
CA THR A 37 -8.85 0.30 -12.40
C THR A 37 -9.33 -1.14 -12.53
N GLU A 38 -9.74 -1.52 -13.73
CA GLU A 38 -10.01 -2.90 -14.17
C GLU A 38 -8.98 -3.14 -15.30
N GLU A 39 -7.99 -4.03 -15.11
CA GLU A 39 -6.81 -4.33 -15.97
C GLU A 39 -5.41 -3.97 -15.42
N ILE A 40 -4.35 -4.49 -16.09
CA ILE A 40 -2.93 -4.36 -15.72
C ILE A 40 -2.49 -2.90 -15.55
N PHE A 41 -2.05 -2.54 -14.34
CA PHE A 41 -1.67 -1.18 -13.99
C PHE A 41 -0.28 -1.10 -13.35
N ASN A 42 0.54 -0.14 -13.78
CA ASN A 42 1.75 0.24 -13.04
C ASN A 42 1.70 1.72 -12.65
N GLN A 43 1.92 1.99 -11.37
CA GLN A 43 1.89 3.34 -10.83
C GLN A 43 3.17 3.67 -10.06
N ILE A 44 3.67 4.88 -10.29
CA ILE A 44 4.59 5.54 -9.39
C ILE A 44 3.92 6.80 -8.87
N VAL A 45 3.78 6.89 -7.55
CA VAL A 45 3.21 8.05 -6.88
C VAL A 45 4.29 8.62 -5.96
N ILE A 46 4.63 9.88 -6.17
CA ILE A 46 5.55 10.64 -5.33
C ILE A 46 4.79 11.85 -4.81
N THR A 47 4.68 11.98 -3.49
CA THR A 47 3.95 13.10 -2.88
C THR A 47 4.77 13.71 -1.76
N ASP A 48 4.92 15.02 -1.82
CA ASP A 48 5.44 15.83 -0.74
C ASP A 48 4.22 16.60 -0.15
N GLU A 49 3.99 16.51 1.17
CA GLU A 49 2.84 17.03 1.95
C GLU A 49 1.58 16.15 2.11
N ILE A 50 0.63 16.59 2.96
CA ILE A 50 -0.53 15.82 3.47
C ILE A 50 -1.35 15.16 2.35
N SER A 51 -1.44 13.82 2.37
CA SER A 51 -2.17 13.07 1.33
C SER A 51 -3.21 12.10 1.89
N ASN A 52 -4.34 11.97 1.17
CA ASN A 52 -5.25 10.85 1.34
C ASN A 52 -5.44 10.13 0.00
N GLN A 53 -5.17 8.83 -0.02
CA GLN A 53 -5.26 8.02 -1.22
C GLN A 53 -6.17 6.82 -1.01
N ILE A 54 -7.09 6.61 -1.95
CA ILE A 54 -7.90 5.40 -2.05
C ILE A 54 -7.62 4.81 -3.42
N LEU A 55 -7.12 3.58 -3.43
CA LEU A 55 -6.88 2.82 -4.64
C LEU A 55 -7.71 1.53 -4.59
N SER A 56 -8.44 1.28 -5.67
CA SER A 56 -9.13 0.03 -5.93
C SER A 56 -8.65 -0.53 -7.26
N THR A 57 -8.17 -1.77 -7.30
CA THR A 57 -7.74 -2.40 -8.54
C THR A 57 -8.30 -3.81 -8.65
N GLU A 58 -8.82 -4.15 -9.83
CA GLU A 58 -9.16 -5.51 -10.24
C GLU A 58 -8.13 -5.87 -11.35
N GLU A 59 -7.34 -6.92 -11.15
CA GLU A 59 -6.19 -7.39 -11.97
C GLU A 59 -4.76 -7.00 -11.53
N ILE A 60 -3.74 -7.45 -12.28
CA ILE A 60 -2.30 -7.34 -11.96
C ILE A 60 -1.86 -5.90 -11.74
N PHE A 61 -1.34 -5.61 -10.55
CA PHE A 61 -0.93 -4.28 -10.16
C PHE A 61 0.50 -4.22 -9.62
N ASN A 62 1.29 -3.24 -10.09
CA ASN A 62 2.53 -2.86 -9.42
C ASN A 62 2.50 -1.40 -8.99
N GLN A 63 2.75 -1.16 -7.70
CA GLN A 63 2.85 0.19 -7.14
C GLN A 63 4.23 0.47 -6.57
N ILE A 64 4.67 1.69 -6.80
CA ILE A 64 5.66 2.35 -5.94
C ILE A 64 5.01 3.62 -5.41
N VAL A 65 4.86 3.73 -4.10
CA VAL A 65 4.47 4.98 -3.46
C VAL A 65 5.62 5.47 -2.60
N THR A 66 5.99 6.72 -2.82
CA THR A 66 6.90 7.45 -1.95
C THR A 66 6.15 8.67 -1.44
N THR A 67 6.09 8.81 -0.13
CA THR A 67 5.42 9.95 0.49
C THR A 67 6.30 10.52 1.58
N ASP A 68 6.50 11.82 1.50
CA ASP A 68 7.11 12.62 2.56
C ASP A 68 5.97 13.45 3.17
N GLU A 69 5.75 13.33 4.49
CA GLU A 69 4.66 13.92 5.31
C GLU A 69 3.39 13.07 5.59
N ILE A 70 2.45 13.63 6.39
CA ILE A 70 1.26 12.93 6.93
C ILE A 70 0.40 12.29 5.83
N SER A 71 0.25 10.97 5.87
CA SER A 71 -0.54 10.25 4.86
C SER A 71 -1.58 9.30 5.44
N ASN A 72 -2.70 9.17 4.75
CA ASN A 72 -3.62 8.04 4.92
C ASN A 72 -3.82 7.34 3.58
N GLN A 73 -3.56 6.03 3.58
CA GLN A 73 -3.67 5.22 2.37
C GLN A 73 -4.60 4.03 2.61
N ILE A 74 -5.56 3.86 1.70
CA ILE A 74 -6.41 2.68 1.62
C ILE A 74 -6.17 2.05 0.26
N VAL A 75 -5.70 0.82 0.26
CA VAL A 75 -5.49 0.04 -0.95
C VAL A 75 -6.35 -1.22 -0.87
N THR A 76 -7.15 -1.42 -1.89
CA THR A 76 -7.96 -2.63 -2.11
C THR A 76 -7.58 -3.20 -3.46
N THR A 77 -7.17 -4.47 -3.48
CA THR A 77 -6.75 -5.13 -4.71
C THR A 77 -7.34 -6.53 -4.75
N ASP A 78 -7.95 -6.84 -5.89
CA ASP A 78 -8.33 -8.19 -6.26
C ASP A 78 -7.30 -8.65 -7.32
N GLU A 79 -6.61 -9.77 -7.07
CA GLU A 79 -5.52 -10.37 -7.88
C GLU A 79 -4.03 -10.05 -7.53
N ILE A 80 -3.09 -10.61 -8.32
CA ILE A 80 -1.64 -10.54 -8.11
C ILE A 80 -1.13 -9.10 -8.02
N SER A 81 -0.54 -8.74 -6.89
CA SER A 81 0.02 -7.39 -6.70
C SER A 81 1.39 -7.37 -6.05
N ASN A 82 2.20 -6.41 -6.49
CA ASN A 82 3.46 -6.05 -5.84
C ASN A 82 3.39 -4.58 -5.41
N GLN A 83 3.66 -4.34 -4.13
CA GLN A 83 3.63 -3.01 -3.57
C GLN A 83 4.97 -2.69 -2.91
N ILE A 84 5.55 -1.56 -3.29
CA ILE A 84 6.67 -0.96 -2.59
C ILE A 84 6.21 0.38 -2.04
N LEU A 85 6.37 0.54 -0.74
CA LEU A 85 5.97 1.73 -0.02
C LEU A 85 7.16 2.24 0.76
N SER A 86 7.45 3.52 0.56
CA SER A 86 8.41 4.26 1.34
C SER A 86 7.70 5.48 1.91
N THR A 87 7.71 5.61 3.24
CA THR A 87 7.12 6.78 3.90
C THR A 87 8.11 7.38 4.88
N GLU A 88 8.30 8.70 4.78
CA GLU A 88 8.96 9.53 5.79
C GLU A 88 7.83 10.36 6.45
N GLU A 89 7.64 10.20 7.76
CA GLU A 89 6.57 10.79 8.61
C GLU A 89 5.32 9.96 8.96
N ILE A 90 4.38 10.56 9.73
CA ILE A 90 3.20 9.91 10.31
C ILE A 90 2.27 9.34 9.24
N SER A 91 2.06 8.02 9.23
CA SER A 91 1.15 7.40 8.26
C SER A 91 0.19 6.37 8.87
N ASN A 92 -1.02 6.33 8.31
CA ASN A 92 -1.94 5.23 8.53
C ASN A 92 -2.22 4.52 7.21
N GLN A 93 -2.06 3.20 7.23
CA GLN A 93 -2.30 2.37 6.07
C GLN A 93 -3.31 1.27 6.37
N THR A 94 -4.28 1.11 5.47
CA THR A 94 -5.08 -0.10 5.36
C THR A 94 -4.84 -0.73 3.99
N VAL A 95 -4.44 -2.00 4.00
CA VAL A 95 -4.36 -2.83 2.80
C VAL A 95 -5.31 -4.00 2.94
N THR A 96 -6.11 -4.22 1.91
CA THR A 96 -6.97 -5.38 1.76
C THR A 96 -6.67 -6.01 0.41
N THR A 97 -6.34 -7.29 0.41
CA THR A 97 -5.99 -8.00 -0.82
C THR A 97 -6.59 -9.38 -0.84
N ASP A 98 -7.18 -9.74 -1.98
CA ASP A 98 -7.58 -11.10 -2.29
C ASP A 98 -6.56 -11.67 -3.30
N GLU A 99 -6.00 -12.87 -3.05
CA GLU A 99 -4.98 -13.61 -3.83
C GLU A 99 -3.49 -13.47 -3.42
N ILE A 100 -2.56 -13.27 -4.38
CA ILE A 100 -1.10 -13.28 -4.17
C ILE A 100 -0.58 -11.86 -4.02
N PHE A 101 0.03 -11.57 -2.86
CA PHE A 101 0.57 -10.25 -2.57
C PHE A 101 2.03 -10.30 -2.10
N ASN A 102 2.85 -9.46 -2.69
CA ASN A 102 4.17 -9.12 -2.14
C ASN A 102 4.21 -7.66 -1.75
N GLN A 103 4.57 -7.38 -0.50
CA GLN A 103 4.72 -6.03 -0.02
C GLN A 103 6.05 -5.79 0.66
N ILE A 104 6.65 -4.68 0.28
CA ILE A 104 7.80 -4.09 0.96
C ILE A 104 7.32 -2.75 1.50
N VAL A 105 7.37 -2.59 2.81
CA VAL A 105 7.14 -1.29 3.45
C VAL A 105 8.39 -0.89 4.21
N THR A 106 8.89 0.29 3.87
CA THR A 106 9.95 0.98 4.60
C THR A 106 9.35 2.24 5.19
N THR A 107 9.46 2.41 6.49
CA THR A 107 8.94 3.59 7.17
C THR A 107 9.98 4.16 8.11
N ASP A 108 10.14 5.47 8.02
CA ASP A 108 10.83 6.26 9.03
C ASP A 108 9.74 7.11 9.73
N GLU A 109 9.62 7.01 11.07
CA GLU A 109 8.63 7.66 11.96
C GLU A 109 7.40 6.82 12.41
N ILE A 110 6.32 7.48 12.90
CA ILE A 110 5.14 6.84 13.52
C ILE A 110 4.21 6.24 12.47
N PHE A 111 4.01 4.92 12.52
CA PHE A 111 3.17 4.23 11.54
C PHE A 111 2.12 3.31 12.17
N ASN A 112 0.90 3.34 11.64
CA ASN A 112 -0.11 2.34 11.92
C ASN A 112 -0.48 1.58 10.65
N GLN A 113 -0.28 0.26 10.67
CA GLN A 113 -0.65 -0.62 9.58
C GLN A 113 -1.80 -1.55 9.97
N ARG A 114 -2.76 -1.68 9.06
CA ARG A 114 -3.66 -2.81 9.03
C ARG A 114 -3.56 -3.50 7.69
N VAL A 115 -3.25 -4.79 7.72
CA VAL A 115 -3.20 -5.64 6.53
C VAL A 115 -4.16 -6.80 6.71
N THR A 116 -5.01 -7.01 5.72
CA THR A 116 -5.95 -8.13 5.65
C THR A 116 -5.79 -8.80 4.30
N THR A 117 -5.50 -10.10 4.29
CA THR A 117 -5.23 -10.83 3.05
C THR A 117 -5.82 -12.23 3.06
N ASP A 118 -6.40 -12.61 1.94
CA ASP A 118 -6.83 -13.99 1.68
C ASP A 118 -5.79 -14.65 0.73
N GLU A 119 -5.39 -15.91 1.00
CA GLU A 119 -4.45 -16.74 0.21
C GLU A 119 -2.92 -16.63 0.49
N ILE A 120 -2.11 -15.96 -0.35
CA ILE A 120 -0.63 -16.02 -0.28
C ILE A 120 -0.02 -14.63 -0.06
N PHE A 121 0.68 -14.48 1.06
CA PHE A 121 1.23 -13.18 1.48
C PHE A 121 2.73 -13.28 1.79
N ASN A 122 3.55 -12.45 1.12
CA ASN A 122 4.93 -12.19 1.56
C ASN A 122 5.09 -10.71 1.92
N GLN A 123 5.59 -10.46 3.12
CA GLN A 123 5.80 -9.09 3.61
C GLN A 123 7.21 -8.90 4.15
N ILE A 124 7.83 -7.82 3.72
CA ILE A 124 9.05 -7.29 4.31
C ILE A 124 8.72 -5.91 4.87
N LEU A 125 8.98 -5.75 6.16
CA LEU A 125 8.84 -4.50 6.86
C LEU A 125 10.18 -4.08 7.44
N SER A 126 10.55 -2.84 7.17
CA SER A 126 11.68 -2.17 7.81
C SER A 126 11.17 -0.87 8.40
N THR A 127 11.35 -0.70 9.70
CA THR A 127 10.78 0.45 10.41
C THR A 127 11.80 1.03 11.36
N ASP A 128 12.09 2.32 11.19
CA ASP A 128 12.81 3.11 12.17
C ASP A 128 11.73 3.94 12.93
N GLU A 129 11.68 3.80 14.26
CA GLU A 129 10.68 4.40 15.18
C GLU A 129 9.43 3.56 15.60
N ILE A 130 8.32 4.24 15.97
CA ILE A 130 7.12 3.65 16.62
C ILE A 130 6.19 3.04 15.57
N PHE A 131 5.93 1.75 15.69
CA PHE A 131 5.09 1.02 14.74
C PHE A 131 4.01 0.19 15.44
N ASN A 132 2.77 0.36 15.02
CA ASN A 132 1.67 -0.55 15.38
C ASN A 132 1.19 -1.29 14.13
N GLN A 133 1.08 -2.60 14.22
CA GLN A 133 0.56 -3.42 13.14
C GLN A 133 -0.49 -4.43 13.58
N ILE A 134 -1.50 -4.54 12.73
CA ILE A 134 -2.48 -5.62 12.74
C ILE A 134 -2.39 -6.33 11.39
N VAL A 135 -2.04 -7.61 11.40
CA VAL A 135 -2.09 -8.51 10.23
C VAL A 135 -3.13 -9.58 10.48
N THR A 136 -4.03 -9.77 9.52
CA THR A 136 -4.99 -10.88 9.48
C THR A 136 -4.84 -11.60 8.16
N THR A 137 -4.61 -12.91 8.19
CA THR A 137 -4.38 -13.71 6.99
C THR A 137 -5.07 -15.05 7.09
N ASP A 138 -5.77 -15.45 6.03
CA ASP A 138 -6.55 -16.70 6.01
C ASP A 138 -5.81 -17.91 5.39
N GLU A 139 -4.52 -17.80 5.01
CA GLU A 139 -3.69 -18.89 4.45
C GLU A 139 -2.15 -18.65 4.60
N ILE A 140 -1.28 -19.14 3.68
CA ILE A 140 0.19 -19.18 3.83
C ILE A 140 0.82 -17.77 3.84
N SER A 141 1.41 -17.38 4.97
CA SER A 141 2.13 -16.10 5.14
C SER A 141 3.63 -16.28 5.40
N ASN A 142 4.49 -15.50 4.73
CA ASN A 142 5.85 -15.23 5.19
C ASN A 142 5.99 -13.76 5.56
N GLN A 143 6.53 -13.51 6.75
CA GLN A 143 6.74 -12.16 7.26
C GLN A 143 8.17 -11.99 7.74
N ILE A 144 8.82 -10.91 7.30
CA ILE A 144 10.09 -10.44 7.82
C ILE A 144 9.86 -9.03 8.36
N VAL A 145 10.13 -8.84 9.64
CA VAL A 145 10.05 -7.53 10.29
C VAL A 145 11.41 -7.20 10.90
N THR A 146 11.92 -6.02 10.53
CA THR A 146 13.11 -5.42 11.13
C THR A 146 12.70 -4.08 11.72
N THR A 147 12.96 -3.90 13.00
CA THR A 147 12.59 -2.68 13.72
C THR A 147 13.69 -2.28 14.67
N ASP A 148 14.07 -0.99 14.62
CA ASP A 148 15.08 -0.44 15.52
C ASP A 148 14.49 0.25 16.77
N GLU A 149 13.14 0.32 16.95
CA GLU A 149 12.46 0.91 18.12
C GLU A 149 11.12 0.23 18.59
N ILE A 150 10.14 0.99 19.12
CA ILE A 150 8.93 0.46 19.81
C ILE A 150 7.95 -0.16 18.81
N PHE A 151 7.76 -1.48 18.92
CA PHE A 151 6.95 -2.28 18.01
C PHE A 151 5.80 -3.00 18.74
N ASN A 152 4.56 -2.73 18.36
CA ASN A 152 3.39 -3.53 18.75
C ASN A 152 2.82 -4.26 17.54
N GLN A 153 2.63 -5.56 17.67
CA GLN A 153 2.13 -6.39 16.59
C GLN A 153 1.03 -7.33 17.08
N ILE A 154 -0.03 -7.42 16.28
CA ILE A 154 -1.06 -8.44 16.37
C ILE A 154 -1.07 -9.16 15.04
N VAL A 155 -0.80 -10.47 15.07
CA VAL A 155 -0.94 -11.35 13.90
C VAL A 155 -2.01 -12.38 14.21
N THR A 156 -3.00 -12.47 13.34
CA THR A 156 -4.03 -13.52 13.36
C THR A 156 -3.93 -14.30 12.06
N THR A 157 -3.79 -15.61 12.17
CA THR A 157 -3.70 -16.50 11.00
C THR A 157 -4.67 -17.66 11.18
N ASP A 158 -5.63 -17.79 10.29
CA ASP A 158 -6.59 -18.90 10.27
C ASP A 158 -6.13 -19.94 9.24
N GLU A 159 -5.21 -20.83 9.63
CA GLU A 159 -4.72 -21.90 8.74
C GLU A 159 -5.77 -23.01 8.52
N ILE A 160 -6.22 -23.25 7.28
CA ILE A 160 -6.89 -24.51 6.93
C ILE A 160 -5.84 -25.62 6.73
N SER A 161 -5.37 -26.20 7.82
CA SER A 161 -4.54 -27.41 7.79
C SER A 161 -5.42 -28.67 7.77
N ASN A 162 -5.49 -29.37 6.62
CA ASN A 162 -5.89 -30.77 6.61
C ASN A 162 -4.80 -31.60 7.30
N GLN A 163 -5.06 -32.03 8.53
CA GLN A 163 -4.17 -32.93 9.27
C GLN A 163 -4.04 -34.29 8.55
N ILE A 164 -2.81 -34.70 8.25
CA ILE A 164 -2.44 -36.12 8.07
C ILE A 164 -1.59 -36.55 9.25
#